data_AF-A0A3Q2WWX8-F1
#
_entry.id   AF-A0A3Q2WWX8-F1
#
_cell.length_a   1.000
_cell.length_b   1.000
_cell.length_c   1.000
_cell.angle_alpha   90.00
_cell.angle_beta   90.00
_cell.angle_gamma   90.00
#
_symmetry.space_group_name_H-M   'P 1'
#
loop_
_entity.id
_entity.type
_entity.pdbx_description
1 polymer ?
#
loop_
_entity_poly.entity_id
_entity_poly.type
_entity_poly.pdbx_seq_one_letter_code
_entity_poly.pdbx_strand_id
1 'polypeptide(L)'
;RRVMPLHRDREKKESTAEEMEAEEHEQEASSSEEEDSDTSSEDCERRRMECLDEMCNLEKQFTDLKDQLYRERLSQVNSKLAEVEAGRAAEYLEPLAVLLENMQVRTKVAGIYRELCLESVKNKYDCEIQAACQHWESEKLLLFDTVQNELEEKIRRLEEDRHSIDITSELWNDELSGRKKRRDALSPDKKRRRPSVVSDILLMSLLLLIMILLLNNLTTCAVAMCLITFHPCSSSQSLSLTLLTSIYCLHATRSGHPRGLDRDQEGMC
;
A
#
# COMPACT_ATOMS: atom_id res chain seq x y z
N ARG A 1 -35.75 -6.17 21.18
CA ARG A 1 -35.71 -5.00 22.09
C ARG A 1 -35.53 -3.75 21.22
N ARG A 2 -36.44 -2.78 21.33
CA ARG A 2 -36.50 -1.57 20.51
C ARG A 2 -35.25 -0.70 20.76
N VAL A 3 -34.66 -0.23 19.67
CA VAL A 3 -33.60 0.79 19.63
C VAL A 3 -34.27 2.16 19.84
N MET A 4 -33.83 2.92 20.83
CA MET A 4 -34.22 4.33 21.01
C MET A 4 -33.15 5.22 20.34
N PRO A 5 -33.50 6.09 19.38
CA PRO A 5 -32.55 7.03 18.79
C PRO A 5 -32.22 8.19 19.74
N LEU A 6 -30.92 8.52 19.84
CA LEU A 6 -30.40 9.70 20.51
C LEU A 6 -30.80 10.98 19.74
N HIS A 7 -31.41 11.94 20.46
CA HIS A 7 -31.69 13.27 19.94
C HIS A 7 -30.39 13.96 19.52
N ARG A 8 -30.30 14.29 18.23
CA ARG A 8 -29.29 15.18 17.65
C ARG A 8 -29.86 16.58 17.60
N ASP A 9 -29.15 17.52 18.19
CA ASP A 9 -29.49 18.94 18.31
C ASP A 9 -29.98 19.54 16.98
N ARG A 10 -31.17 20.16 17.01
CA ARG A 10 -31.70 20.98 15.91
C ARG A 10 -31.64 22.44 16.35
N GLU A 11 -30.83 23.20 15.62
CA GLU A 11 -30.58 24.61 15.81
C GLU A 11 -31.84 25.48 15.62
N LYS A 12 -31.95 26.49 16.50
CA LYS A 12 -32.48 27.86 16.37
C LYS A 12 -33.76 28.15 15.54
N LYS A 13 -34.65 28.86 16.26
CA LYS A 13 -35.48 30.01 15.87
C LYS A 13 -36.55 29.79 14.79
N GLU A 14 -37.81 29.89 15.20
CA GLU A 14 -38.67 31.03 14.84
C GLU A 14 -39.87 31.06 15.81
N SER A 15 -40.07 32.21 16.44
CA SER A 15 -41.12 32.49 17.41
C SER A 15 -42.17 33.36 16.75
N THR A 16 -43.35 32.81 16.47
CA THR A 16 -44.53 33.55 16.03
C THR A 16 -45.77 32.72 16.35
N ALA A 17 -46.43 33.07 17.45
CA ALA A 17 -47.79 32.62 17.77
C ALA A 17 -48.41 33.68 18.69
N GLU A 18 -48.90 34.71 18.01
CA GLU A 18 -50.16 35.45 18.21
C GLU A 18 -50.71 35.64 19.63
N GLU A 19 -50.95 36.93 19.90
CA GLU A 19 -51.69 37.51 21.02
C GLU A 19 -53.07 36.87 21.22
N MET A 20 -53.39 36.56 22.47
CA MET A 20 -54.77 36.34 22.90
C MET A 20 -55.05 37.30 24.05
N GLU A 21 -55.53 38.49 23.68
CA GLU A 21 -56.15 39.44 24.60
C GLU A 21 -57.46 38.83 25.11
N ALA A 22 -57.53 38.56 26.42
CA ALA A 22 -58.78 38.25 27.09
C ALA A 22 -59.29 39.54 27.75
N GLU A 23 -60.17 40.26 27.06
CA GLU A 23 -61.00 41.30 27.64
C GLU A 23 -61.98 40.64 28.63
N GLU A 24 -61.78 40.83 29.93
CA GLU A 24 -62.80 40.52 30.93
C GLU A 24 -63.82 41.65 30.99
N HIS A 25 -65.00 41.37 30.42
CA HIS A 25 -66.18 42.23 30.45
C HIS A 25 -66.79 42.19 31.85
N GLU A 26 -66.72 43.32 32.56
CA GLU A 26 -67.50 43.59 33.77
C GLU A 26 -69.01 43.51 33.43
N GLN A 27 -69.72 42.54 34.01
CA GLN A 27 -71.19 42.55 34.08
C GLN A 27 -71.63 42.45 35.52
N GLU A 28 -71.96 43.62 36.06
CA GLU A 28 -72.74 43.76 37.27
C GLU A 28 -74.20 43.33 37.10
N ALA A 29 -74.73 42.85 38.22
CA ALA A 29 -76.10 43.00 38.71
C ALA A 29 -77.17 41.94 38.35
N SER A 30 -77.54 41.18 39.39
CA SER A 30 -78.89 41.21 40.01
C SER A 30 -79.73 39.92 39.99
N SER A 31 -79.92 39.34 41.18
CA SER A 31 -81.13 38.67 41.73
C SER A 31 -80.65 37.71 42.82
N SER A 32 -81.25 37.53 43.99
CA SER A 32 -82.46 38.05 44.62
C SER A 32 -82.52 37.34 45.99
N GLU A 33 -82.79 38.10 47.04
CA GLU A 33 -83.48 37.74 48.30
C GLU A 33 -82.99 36.53 49.13
N GLU A 34 -82.76 36.87 50.41
CA GLU A 34 -82.28 36.06 51.52
C GLU A 34 -83.28 34.99 52.00
N GLU A 35 -82.71 33.99 52.69
CA GLU A 35 -83.33 32.95 53.53
C GLU A 35 -83.85 31.68 52.83
N ASP A 36 -82.95 30.71 52.61
CA ASP A 36 -83.05 29.33 53.13
C ASP A 36 -81.90 28.43 52.60
N SER A 37 -80.69 28.48 53.21
CA SER A 37 -79.73 27.36 53.15
C SER A 37 -78.54 27.47 54.13
N ASP A 38 -78.79 27.61 55.43
CA ASP A 38 -77.76 27.37 56.46
C ASP A 38 -77.31 25.90 56.55
N THR A 39 -77.84 25.04 55.67
CA THR A 39 -77.39 23.66 55.42
C THR A 39 -76.39 23.55 54.26
N SER A 40 -76.01 24.66 53.60
CA SER A 40 -75.11 24.65 52.43
C SER A 40 -73.71 25.25 52.64
N SER A 41 -73.51 26.07 53.68
CA SER A 41 -72.20 26.69 53.96
C SER A 41 -71.17 25.65 54.42
N GLU A 42 -71.57 24.79 55.37
CA GLU A 42 -70.75 23.68 55.85
C GLU A 42 -70.40 22.69 54.72
N ASP A 43 -71.33 22.42 53.81
CA ASP A 43 -71.11 21.55 52.65
C ASP A 43 -70.15 22.17 51.61
N CYS A 44 -70.16 23.50 51.46
CA CYS A 44 -69.18 24.21 50.62
C CYS A 44 -67.78 24.17 51.22
N GLU A 45 -67.66 24.38 52.53
CA GLU A 45 -66.38 24.25 53.26
C GLU A 45 -65.86 22.81 53.23
N ARG A 46 -66.75 21.82 53.35
CA ARG A 46 -66.41 20.40 53.26
C ARG A 46 -65.82 20.05 51.89
N ARG A 47 -66.46 20.47 50.80
CA ARG A 47 -65.94 20.27 49.42
C ARG A 47 -64.61 20.99 49.19
N ARG A 48 -64.44 22.19 49.75
CA ARG A 48 -63.17 22.93 49.67
C ARG A 48 -62.04 22.17 50.39
N MET A 49 -62.33 21.61 51.56
CA MET A 49 -61.36 20.83 52.33
C MET A 49 -60.96 19.54 51.59
N GLU A 50 -61.93 18.83 51.01
CA GLU A 50 -61.69 17.63 50.20
C GLU A 50 -60.80 17.94 48.98
N CYS A 51 -61.07 19.04 48.26
CA CYS A 51 -60.25 19.48 47.14
C CYS A 51 -58.81 19.82 47.58
N LEU A 52 -58.64 20.50 48.72
CA LEU A 52 -57.30 20.79 49.26
C LEU A 52 -56.56 19.51 49.68
N ASP A 53 -57.25 18.53 50.28
CA ASP A 53 -56.65 17.25 50.64
C ASP A 53 -56.23 16.45 49.40
N GLU A 54 -57.06 16.43 48.35
CA GLU A 54 -56.70 15.83 47.06
C GLU A 54 -55.48 16.50 46.43
N MET A 55 -55.43 17.85 46.43
CA MET A 55 -54.26 18.59 45.96
C MET A 55 -53.00 18.27 46.78
N CYS A 56 -53.11 18.23 48.11
CA CYS A 56 -52.00 17.85 49.00
C CYS A 56 -51.53 16.41 48.73
N ASN A 57 -52.46 15.48 48.52
CA ASN A 57 -52.16 14.09 48.19
C ASN A 57 -51.48 13.96 46.83
N LEU A 58 -51.87 14.77 45.84
CA LEU A 58 -51.20 14.81 44.52
C LEU A 58 -49.80 15.40 44.63
N GLU A 59 -49.61 16.52 45.32
CA GLU A 59 -48.29 17.12 45.54
C GLU A 59 -47.32 16.15 46.24
N LYS A 60 -47.82 15.39 47.21
CA LYS A 60 -47.06 14.34 47.87
C LYS A 60 -46.65 13.24 46.89
N GLN A 61 -47.59 12.73 46.07
CA GLN A 61 -47.29 11.74 45.05
C GLN A 61 -46.27 12.25 44.01
N PHE A 62 -46.39 13.49 43.55
CA PHE A 62 -45.42 14.11 42.66
C PHE A 62 -44.03 14.20 43.30
N THR A 63 -43.96 14.53 44.58
CA THR A 63 -42.70 14.61 45.33
C THR A 63 -42.08 13.23 45.49
N ASP A 64 -42.87 12.21 45.85
CA ASP A 64 -42.40 10.82 45.99
C ASP A 64 -41.88 10.26 44.66
N LEU A 65 -42.60 10.50 43.55
CA LEU A 65 -42.20 10.10 42.21
C LEU A 65 -40.91 10.79 41.77
N LYS A 66 -40.79 12.09 42.03
CA LYS A 66 -39.58 12.88 41.74
C LYS A 66 -38.38 12.31 42.51
N ASP A 67 -38.54 12.04 43.80
CA ASP A 67 -37.47 11.50 44.63
C ASP A 67 -37.08 10.08 44.21
N GLN A 68 -38.04 9.26 43.81
CA GLN A 68 -37.79 7.95 43.22
C GLN A 68 -36.97 8.07 41.93
N LEU A 69 -37.35 8.97 41.01
CA LEU A 69 -36.64 9.20 39.76
C LEU A 69 -35.18 9.62 40.00
N TYR A 70 -34.94 10.52 40.96
CA TYR A 70 -33.57 10.92 41.31
C TYR A 70 -32.76 9.78 41.92
N ARG A 71 -33.35 8.98 42.82
CA ARG A 71 -32.68 7.80 43.39
C ARG A 71 -32.31 6.78 42.32
N GLU A 72 -33.23 6.49 41.40
CA GLU A 72 -32.98 5.57 40.28
C GLU A 72 -31.89 6.10 39.36
N ARG A 73 -31.93 7.40 39.02
CA ARG A 73 -30.91 8.02 38.17
C ARG A 73 -29.52 7.98 38.81
N LEU A 74 -29.45 8.30 40.10
CA LEU A 74 -28.20 8.23 40.86
C LEU A 74 -27.67 6.79 40.92
N SER A 75 -28.55 5.81 41.14
CA SER A 75 -28.18 4.39 41.13
C SER A 75 -27.62 3.94 39.78
N GLN A 76 -28.21 4.37 38.66
CA GLN A 76 -27.69 4.06 37.32
C GLN A 76 -26.28 4.61 37.12
N VAL A 77 -26.04 5.85 37.54
CA VAL A 77 -24.72 6.50 37.43
C VAL A 77 -23.70 5.80 38.32
N ASN A 78 -24.06 5.51 39.58
CA ASN A 78 -23.16 4.81 40.50
C ASN A 78 -22.82 3.39 40.01
N SER A 79 -23.76 2.68 39.40
CA SER A 79 -23.50 1.37 38.78
C SER A 79 -22.49 1.47 37.64
N LYS A 80 -22.68 2.42 36.72
CA LYS A 80 -21.74 2.65 35.62
C LYS A 80 -20.36 3.09 36.12
N LEU A 81 -20.31 3.94 37.14
CA LEU A 81 -19.05 4.37 37.76
C LEU A 81 -18.31 3.17 38.37
N ALA A 82 -19.02 2.30 39.10
CA ALA A 82 -18.43 1.09 39.67
C ALA A 82 -17.91 0.12 38.60
N GLU A 83 -18.58 0.01 37.45
CA GLU A 83 -18.09 -0.78 36.30
C GLU A 83 -16.79 -0.20 35.73
N VAL A 84 -16.69 1.14 35.63
CA VAL A 84 -15.49 1.84 35.16
C VAL A 84 -14.35 1.68 36.15
N GLU A 85 -14.58 1.93 37.44
CA GLU A 85 -13.58 1.77 38.50
C GLU A 85 -13.06 0.33 38.59
N ALA A 86 -13.94 -0.64 38.37
CA ALA A 86 -13.55 -2.05 38.34
C ALA A 86 -12.98 -2.50 36.98
N GLY A 87 -12.83 -1.61 36.01
CA GLY A 87 -12.26 -1.89 34.69
C GLY A 87 -13.10 -2.86 33.85
N ARG A 88 -14.41 -2.96 34.10
CA ARG A 88 -15.35 -3.85 33.40
C ARG A 88 -16.28 -3.13 32.43
N ALA A 89 -16.07 -1.83 32.21
CA ALA A 89 -16.90 -1.03 31.32
C ALA A 89 -16.81 -1.55 29.86
N ALA A 90 -17.85 -2.27 29.43
CA ALA A 90 -17.91 -2.89 28.12
C ALA A 90 -17.80 -1.87 26.97
N GLU A 91 -18.36 -0.67 27.16
CA GLU A 91 -18.30 0.45 26.21
C GLU A 91 -16.84 0.84 25.85
N TYR A 92 -15.87 0.55 26.71
CA TYR A 92 -14.43 0.74 26.45
C TYR A 92 -13.72 -0.55 26.05
N LEU A 93 -14.02 -1.66 26.72
CA LEU A 93 -13.34 -2.95 26.51
C LEU A 93 -13.59 -3.52 25.11
N GLU A 94 -14.79 -3.36 24.54
CA GLU A 94 -15.11 -3.86 23.21
C GLU A 94 -14.27 -3.15 22.12
N PRO A 95 -14.25 -1.80 22.02
CA PRO A 95 -13.34 -1.10 21.11
C PRO A 95 -11.85 -1.44 21.33
N LEU A 96 -11.44 -1.62 22.59
CA LEU A 96 -10.06 -1.98 22.92
C LEU A 96 -9.71 -3.38 22.38
N ALA A 97 -10.59 -4.36 22.53
CA ALA A 97 -10.38 -5.70 22.00
C ALA A 97 -10.20 -5.69 20.47
N VAL A 98 -11.03 -4.94 19.75
CA VAL A 98 -10.92 -4.75 18.30
C VAL A 98 -9.59 -4.08 17.93
N LEU A 99 -9.15 -3.08 18.69
CA LEU A 99 -7.88 -2.41 18.45
C LEU A 99 -6.68 -3.35 18.65
N LEU A 100 -6.71 -4.17 19.71
CA LEU A 100 -5.68 -5.17 19.99
C LEU A 100 -5.62 -6.25 18.90
N GLU A 101 -6.77 -6.72 18.42
CA GLU A 101 -6.85 -7.64 17.29
C GLU A 101 -6.24 -7.02 16.03
N ASN A 102 -6.62 -5.78 15.70
CA ASN A 102 -6.06 -5.06 14.55
C ASN A 102 -4.54 -4.89 14.63
N MET A 103 -4.01 -4.59 15.82
CA MET A 103 -2.57 -4.53 16.05
C MET A 103 -1.90 -5.88 15.79
N GLN A 104 -2.49 -6.97 16.28
CA GLN A 104 -1.98 -8.32 16.07
C GLN A 104 -1.99 -8.70 14.59
N VAL A 105 -3.08 -8.42 13.87
CA VAL A 105 -3.19 -8.66 12.43
C VAL A 105 -2.13 -7.87 11.67
N ARG A 106 -1.97 -6.58 11.93
CA ARG A 106 -0.94 -5.74 11.29
C ARG A 106 0.47 -6.28 11.53
N THR A 107 0.74 -6.74 12.75
CA THR A 107 2.05 -7.33 13.10
C THR A 107 2.31 -8.62 12.32
N LYS A 108 1.30 -9.50 12.23
CA LYS A 108 1.40 -10.74 11.44
C LYS A 108 1.61 -10.46 9.95
N VAL A 109 0.83 -9.55 9.37
CA VAL A 109 0.95 -9.15 7.96
C VAL A 109 2.33 -8.55 7.68
N ALA A 110 2.84 -7.68 8.56
CA ALA A 110 4.18 -7.12 8.44
C ALA A 110 5.28 -8.20 8.49
N GLY A 111 5.11 -9.22 9.33
CA GLY A 111 5.99 -10.39 9.39
C GLY A 111 6.03 -11.16 8.07
N ILE A 112 4.86 -11.53 7.54
CA ILE A 112 4.74 -12.23 6.25
C ILE A 112 5.33 -11.38 5.11
N TYR A 113 5.04 -10.08 5.10
CA TYR A 113 5.57 -9.17 4.09
C TYR A 113 7.10 -9.14 4.11
N ARG A 114 7.70 -9.06 5.30
CA ARG A 114 9.16 -9.12 5.47
C ARG A 114 9.74 -10.41 4.91
N GLU A 115 9.12 -11.56 5.21
CA GLU A 115 9.56 -12.87 4.69
C GLU A 115 9.51 -12.91 3.16
N LEU A 116 8.41 -12.45 2.56
CA LEU A 116 8.26 -12.38 1.11
C LEU A 116 9.28 -11.44 0.46
N CYS A 117 9.60 -10.31 1.10
CA CYS A 117 10.64 -9.41 0.61
C CYS A 117 12.02 -10.07 0.64
N LEU A 118 12.36 -10.76 1.73
CA LEU A 118 13.63 -11.49 1.84
C LEU A 118 13.73 -12.58 0.77
N GLU A 119 12.67 -13.36 0.60
CA GLU A 119 12.61 -14.42 -0.41
C GLU A 119 12.70 -13.84 -1.84
N SER A 120 12.07 -12.69 -2.10
CA SER A 120 12.19 -12.00 -3.39
C SER A 120 13.63 -11.55 -3.67
N VAL A 121 14.33 -10.99 -2.67
CA VAL A 121 15.73 -10.57 -2.83
C VAL A 121 16.63 -11.78 -3.07
N LYS A 122 16.43 -12.87 -2.31
CA LYS A 122 17.17 -14.12 -2.50
C LYS A 122 16.97 -14.69 -3.89
N ASN A 123 15.73 -14.77 -4.37
CA ASN A 123 15.44 -15.26 -5.71
C ASN A 123 16.09 -14.40 -6.81
N LYS A 124 16.11 -13.07 -6.66
CA LYS A 124 16.81 -12.19 -7.61
C LYS A 124 18.31 -12.47 -7.61
N TYR A 125 18.91 -12.64 -6.44
CA TYR A 125 20.32 -12.97 -6.30
C TYR A 125 20.65 -14.32 -6.95
N ASP A 126 19.85 -15.35 -6.69
CA ASP A 126 20.04 -16.68 -7.27
C ASP A 126 19.88 -16.67 -8.80
N CYS A 127 18.89 -15.94 -9.32
CA CYS A 127 18.72 -15.73 -10.77
C CYS A 127 19.91 -15.02 -11.40
N GLU A 128 20.46 -13.99 -10.76
CA GLU A 128 21.62 -13.26 -11.28
C GLU A 128 22.87 -14.13 -11.33
N ILE A 129 23.09 -14.95 -10.28
CA ILE A 129 24.17 -15.95 -10.28
C ILE A 129 23.99 -16.92 -11.44
N GLN A 130 22.77 -17.46 -11.62
CA GLN A 130 22.51 -18.40 -12.70
C GLN A 130 22.74 -17.77 -14.07
N ALA A 131 22.26 -16.55 -14.29
CA ALA A 131 22.44 -15.81 -15.53
C ALA A 131 23.93 -15.56 -15.81
N ALA A 132 24.71 -15.17 -14.81
CA ALA A 132 26.15 -14.96 -14.94
C ALA A 132 26.91 -16.25 -15.26
N CYS A 133 26.56 -17.37 -14.62
CA CYS A 133 27.14 -18.69 -14.90
C CYS A 133 26.83 -19.13 -16.34
N GLN A 134 25.57 -19.04 -16.76
CA GLN A 134 25.15 -19.41 -18.11
C GLN A 134 25.81 -18.53 -19.17
N HIS A 135 25.91 -17.23 -18.92
CA HIS A 135 26.59 -16.31 -19.84
C HIS A 135 28.07 -16.67 -19.97
N TRP A 136 28.76 -16.91 -18.85
CA TRP A 136 30.16 -17.33 -18.87
C TRP A 136 30.38 -18.67 -19.61
N GLU A 137 29.53 -19.68 -19.38
CA GLU A 137 29.61 -20.97 -20.08
C GLU A 137 29.39 -20.81 -21.58
N SER A 138 28.40 -20.01 -21.98
CA SER A 138 28.11 -19.71 -23.38
C SER A 138 29.26 -19.00 -24.07
N GLU A 139 29.82 -17.95 -23.46
CA GLU A 139 30.97 -17.21 -24.01
C GLU A 139 32.21 -18.10 -24.13
N LYS A 140 32.45 -18.95 -23.13
CA LYS A 140 33.54 -19.93 -23.18
C LYS A 140 33.40 -20.85 -24.38
N LEU A 141 32.23 -21.45 -24.58
CA LEU A 141 31.96 -22.36 -25.71
C LEU A 141 32.11 -21.62 -27.05
N LEU A 142 31.53 -20.42 -27.17
CA LEU A 142 31.61 -19.62 -28.38
C LEU A 142 33.05 -19.24 -28.74
N LEU A 143 33.90 -18.95 -27.75
CA LEU A 143 35.33 -18.74 -27.97
C LEU A 143 36.05 -20.01 -28.44
N PHE A 144 35.73 -21.17 -27.87
CA PHE A 144 36.29 -22.45 -28.33
C PHE A 144 35.92 -22.72 -29.79
N ASP A 145 34.64 -22.58 -30.15
CA ASP A 145 34.17 -22.75 -31.53
C ASP A 145 34.85 -21.75 -32.48
N THR A 146 35.01 -20.50 -32.06
CA THR A 146 35.70 -19.47 -32.86
C THR A 146 37.16 -19.86 -33.14
N VAL A 147 37.89 -20.29 -32.10
CA VAL A 147 39.29 -20.72 -32.26
C VAL A 147 39.39 -21.98 -33.10
N GLN A 148 38.50 -22.94 -32.90
CA GLN A 148 38.45 -24.17 -33.70
C GLN A 148 38.22 -23.85 -35.17
N ASN A 149 37.20 -23.05 -35.50
CA ASN A 149 36.91 -22.62 -36.87
C ASN A 149 38.08 -21.87 -37.50
N GLU A 150 38.76 -21.00 -36.75
CA GLU A 150 39.97 -20.33 -37.23
C GLU A 150 41.11 -21.29 -37.56
N LEU A 151 41.28 -22.36 -36.77
CA LEU A 151 42.31 -23.36 -37.00
C LEU A 151 41.97 -24.24 -38.19
N GLU A 152 40.72 -24.71 -38.29
CA GLU A 152 40.23 -25.49 -39.44
C GLU A 152 40.36 -24.71 -40.74
N GLU A 153 40.01 -23.42 -40.74
CA GLU A 153 40.16 -22.54 -41.89
C GLU A 153 41.62 -22.29 -42.26
N LYS A 154 42.53 -22.18 -41.27
CA LYS A 154 43.98 -22.09 -41.54
C LYS A 154 44.51 -23.39 -42.15
N ILE A 155 44.06 -24.55 -41.68
CA ILE A 155 44.42 -25.86 -42.24
C ILE A 155 43.95 -25.94 -43.69
N ARG A 156 42.67 -25.62 -43.97
CA ARG A 156 42.09 -25.62 -45.32
C ARG A 156 42.88 -24.73 -46.29
N ARG A 157 43.22 -23.51 -45.89
CA ARG A 157 44.05 -22.60 -46.72
C ARG A 157 45.44 -23.15 -46.98
N LEU A 158 46.08 -23.78 -46.00
CA LEU A 158 47.39 -24.41 -46.19
C LEU A 158 47.31 -25.62 -47.14
N GLU A 159 46.22 -26.36 -47.11
CA GLU A 159 45.98 -27.47 -48.04
C GLU A 159 45.75 -26.95 -49.47
N GLU A 160 44.98 -25.88 -49.63
CA GLU A 160 44.79 -25.18 -50.92
C GLU A 160 46.11 -24.63 -51.45
N ASP A 161 46.90 -23.96 -50.61
CA ASP A 161 48.22 -23.44 -50.97
C ASP A 161 49.15 -24.59 -51.40
N ARG A 162 49.16 -25.73 -50.66
CA ARG A 162 49.92 -26.92 -51.05
C ARG A 162 49.49 -27.43 -52.43
N HIS A 163 48.19 -27.61 -52.65
CA HIS A 163 47.66 -28.06 -53.94
C HIS A 163 47.96 -27.08 -55.08
N SER A 164 47.92 -25.77 -54.81
CA SER A 164 48.29 -24.75 -55.79
C SER A 164 49.78 -24.81 -56.17
N ILE A 165 50.66 -25.06 -55.19
CA ILE A 165 52.09 -25.26 -55.42
C ILE A 165 52.36 -26.54 -56.20
N ASP A 166 51.66 -27.64 -55.87
CA ASP A 166 51.82 -28.92 -56.58
C ASP A 166 51.44 -28.76 -58.06
N ILE A 167 50.28 -28.17 -58.36
CA ILE A 167 49.83 -27.88 -59.74
C ILE A 167 50.83 -26.94 -60.45
N THR A 168 51.24 -25.87 -59.78
CA THR A 168 52.18 -24.91 -60.35
C THR A 168 53.53 -25.57 -60.61
N SER A 169 54.03 -26.40 -59.69
CA SER A 169 55.27 -27.16 -59.85
C SER A 169 55.18 -28.18 -60.98
N GLU A 170 54.04 -28.84 -61.21
CA GLU A 170 53.83 -29.70 -62.37
C GLU A 170 53.90 -28.91 -63.67
N LEU A 171 53.28 -27.72 -63.72
CA LEU A 171 53.33 -26.81 -64.87
C LEU A 171 54.76 -26.31 -65.16
N TRP A 172 55.49 -25.88 -64.12
CA TRP A 172 56.88 -25.43 -64.26
C TRP A 172 57.83 -26.60 -64.53
N ASN A 173 57.57 -27.82 -64.04
CA ASN A 173 58.37 -28.99 -64.39
C ASN A 173 58.15 -29.40 -65.86
N ASP A 174 56.95 -29.19 -66.41
CA ASP A 174 56.68 -29.39 -67.83
C ASP A 174 57.43 -28.36 -68.68
N GLU A 175 57.49 -27.10 -68.23
CA GLU A 175 58.23 -26.01 -68.89
C GLU A 175 59.77 -26.08 -68.67
N LEU A 176 60.23 -26.69 -67.57
CA LEU A 176 61.64 -26.87 -67.22
C LEU A 176 62.23 -28.22 -67.65
N SER A 177 61.42 -29.14 -68.19
CA SER A 177 61.92 -30.24 -69.03
C SER A 177 62.73 -29.72 -70.24
N GLY A 178 62.61 -28.42 -70.55
CA GLY A 178 63.43 -27.70 -71.52
C GLY A 178 64.70 -26.99 -70.99
N ARG A 179 64.95 -26.83 -69.67
CA ARG A 179 66.21 -26.15 -69.26
C ARG A 179 66.67 -26.38 -67.81
N LYS A 180 67.87 -26.95 -67.74
CA LYS A 180 68.73 -27.15 -66.56
C LYS A 180 69.11 -25.81 -65.89
N LYS A 181 69.18 -25.85 -64.55
CA LYS A 181 70.09 -25.09 -63.64
C LYS A 181 69.57 -23.75 -63.07
N ARG A 182 69.31 -23.69 -61.76
CA ARG A 182 70.14 -23.03 -60.72
C ARG A 182 69.37 -23.01 -59.38
N ARG A 183 70.17 -23.18 -58.34
CA ARG A 183 69.85 -23.24 -56.91
C ARG A 183 69.86 -21.81 -56.32
N ASP A 184 69.03 -21.59 -55.29
CA ASP A 184 69.35 -20.93 -54.00
C ASP A 184 68.38 -19.82 -53.53
N ALA A 185 67.99 -20.01 -52.26
CA ALA A 185 67.70 -19.04 -51.20
C ALA A 185 66.52 -18.05 -51.36
N LEU A 186 65.53 -18.13 -50.47
CA LEU A 186 65.50 -17.36 -49.21
C LEU A 186 64.24 -17.72 -48.36
N SER A 187 64.49 -17.79 -47.04
CA SER A 187 63.59 -18.13 -45.93
C SER A 187 62.46 -17.10 -45.67
N PRO A 188 61.32 -17.48 -45.07
CA PRO A 188 60.21 -16.57 -44.75
C PRO A 188 60.53 -15.72 -43.51
N ASP A 189 60.45 -14.39 -43.63
CA ASP A 189 60.63 -13.48 -42.50
C ASP A 189 59.29 -13.18 -41.80
N LYS A 190 59.32 -13.38 -40.48
CA LYS A 190 58.20 -13.26 -39.55
C LYS A 190 57.93 -11.78 -39.28
N LYS A 191 56.76 -11.27 -39.67
CA LYS A 191 56.28 -9.95 -39.18
C LYS A 191 54.95 -10.05 -38.45
N ARG A 192 55.11 -10.29 -37.14
CA ARG A 192 54.51 -9.55 -36.02
C ARG A 192 53.03 -9.17 -36.16
N ARG A 193 52.16 -9.97 -35.53
CA ARG A 193 50.92 -9.48 -34.93
C ARG A 193 51.26 -8.47 -33.82
N ARG A 194 50.60 -7.32 -33.81
CA ARG A 194 50.53 -6.39 -32.66
C ARG A 194 49.15 -6.49 -31.99
N PRO A 195 49.04 -6.09 -30.71
CA PRO A 195 48.04 -6.62 -29.79
C PRO A 195 46.64 -6.03 -30.00
N SER A 196 45.66 -6.85 -29.61
CA SER A 196 44.25 -6.50 -29.48
C SER A 196 44.07 -5.29 -28.56
N VAL A 197 43.59 -4.18 -29.12
CA VAL A 197 43.03 -3.01 -28.40
C VAL A 197 41.60 -3.28 -27.91
N VAL A 198 41.06 -4.48 -28.17
CA VAL A 198 39.67 -4.84 -27.83
C VAL A 198 39.55 -5.26 -26.36
N SER A 199 40.61 -5.82 -25.76
CA SER A 199 40.61 -6.20 -24.34
C SER A 199 40.44 -4.99 -23.42
N ASP A 200 41.06 -3.86 -23.76
CA ASP A 200 41.06 -2.67 -22.91
C ASP A 200 39.70 -1.96 -22.94
N ILE A 201 39.02 -1.94 -24.09
CA ILE A 201 37.68 -1.35 -24.24
C ILE A 201 36.64 -2.17 -23.46
N LEU A 202 36.74 -3.50 -23.50
CA LEU A 202 35.83 -4.39 -22.78
C LEU A 202 36.06 -4.34 -21.26
N LEU A 203 37.32 -4.24 -20.81
CA LEU A 203 37.65 -4.10 -19.39
C LEU A 203 37.14 -2.77 -18.81
N MET A 204 37.27 -1.67 -19.57
CA MET A 204 36.74 -0.36 -19.18
C MET A 204 35.20 -0.34 -19.15
N SER A 205 34.55 -1.01 -20.12
CA SER A 205 33.09 -1.13 -20.16
C SER A 205 32.54 -1.96 -18.99
N LEU A 206 33.20 -3.08 -18.67
CA LEU A 206 32.84 -3.91 -17.51
C LEU A 206 33.04 -3.15 -16.18
N LEU A 207 34.14 -2.40 -16.04
CA LEU A 207 34.40 -1.60 -14.85
C LEU A 207 33.38 -0.46 -14.68
N LEU A 208 33.00 0.19 -15.78
CA LEU A 208 31.95 1.22 -15.80
C LEU A 208 30.59 0.63 -15.38
N LEU A 209 30.23 -0.55 -15.88
CA LEU A 209 28.99 -1.24 -15.53
C LEU A 209 28.95 -1.61 -14.04
N ILE A 210 30.06 -2.12 -13.50
CA ILE A 210 30.20 -2.46 -12.07
C ILE A 210 30.08 -1.21 -11.19
N MET A 211 30.70 -0.09 -11.59
CA MET A 211 30.59 1.19 -10.87
C MET A 211 29.15 1.74 -10.87
N ILE A 212 28.44 1.63 -11.98
CA ILE A 212 27.03 2.05 -12.09
C ILE A 212 26.13 1.17 -11.21
N LEU A 213 26.34 -0.15 -11.20
CA LEU A 213 25.61 -1.08 -10.32
C LEU A 213 25.87 -0.78 -8.84
N LEU A 214 27.11 -0.48 -8.44
CA LEU A 214 27.45 -0.16 -7.06
C LEU A 214 26.80 1.18 -6.61
N LEU A 215 26.81 2.20 -7.47
CA LEU A 215 26.18 3.50 -7.19
C LEU A 215 24.66 3.40 -7.04
N ASN A 216 24.00 2.61 -7.89
CA ASN A 216 22.55 2.43 -7.83
C ASN A 216 22.09 1.68 -6.59
N ASN A 217 22.87 0.68 -6.13
CA ASN A 217 22.61 -0.02 -4.87
C ASN A 217 22.84 0.89 -3.64
N LEU A 218 23.84 1.77 -3.70
CA LEU A 218 24.12 2.73 -2.62
C LEU A 218 23.05 3.82 -2.53
N THR A 219 22.53 4.32 -3.66
CA THR A 219 21.42 5.28 -3.68
C THR A 219 20.10 4.64 -3.28
N THR A 220 19.79 3.39 -3.68
CA THR A 220 18.61 2.68 -3.17
C THR A 220 18.73 2.36 -1.67
N CYS A 221 19.92 1.98 -1.18
CA CYS A 221 20.14 1.79 0.25
C CYS A 221 20.07 3.10 1.03
N ALA A 222 20.59 4.21 0.49
CA ALA A 222 20.51 5.53 1.14
C ALA A 222 19.06 6.05 1.19
N VAL A 223 18.28 5.86 0.13
CA VAL A 223 16.85 6.20 0.10
C VAL A 223 16.05 5.29 1.05
N ALA A 224 16.34 4.00 1.10
CA ALA A 224 15.72 3.06 2.04
C ALA A 224 16.06 3.38 3.50
N MET A 225 17.31 3.73 3.80
CA MET A 225 17.73 4.13 5.14
C MET A 225 17.12 5.47 5.54
N CYS A 226 17.03 6.46 4.64
CA CYS A 226 16.30 7.71 4.89
C CYS A 226 14.82 7.46 5.20
N LEU A 227 14.16 6.56 4.45
CA LEU A 227 12.76 6.18 4.70
C LEU A 227 12.55 5.48 6.06
N ILE A 228 13.55 4.73 6.53
CA ILE A 228 13.52 4.08 7.85
C ILE A 228 13.82 5.09 8.99
N THR A 229 14.71 6.06 8.77
CA THR A 229 15.09 7.06 9.80
C THR A 229 14.06 8.17 10.01
N PHE A 230 13.17 8.46 9.05
CA PHE A 230 12.11 9.46 9.18
C PHE A 230 10.82 8.95 9.85
N HIS A 231 10.83 7.75 10.45
CA HIS A 231 9.70 7.21 11.20
C HIS A 231 9.78 7.40 12.74
N PRO A 232 10.07 8.60 13.30
CA PRO A 232 9.52 8.96 14.59
C PRO A 232 8.28 9.82 14.40
N CYS A 233 7.12 9.25 14.74
CA CYS A 233 5.98 9.98 15.28
C CYS A 233 5.31 11.03 14.38
N SER A 234 4.11 10.72 13.86
CA SER A 234 2.85 11.39 14.24
C SER A 234 1.74 11.20 13.20
N SER A 235 0.54 10.87 13.70
CA SER A 235 -0.79 10.96 13.07
C SER A 235 -1.18 9.96 11.97
N SER A 236 -2.22 9.17 12.28
CA SER A 236 -2.78 8.05 11.50
C SER A 236 -3.33 8.39 10.11
N GLN A 237 -3.40 9.68 9.75
CA GLN A 237 -3.91 10.15 8.45
C GLN A 237 -2.82 10.31 7.39
N SER A 238 -1.54 10.44 7.77
CA SER A 238 -0.41 10.57 6.83
C SER A 238 0.04 9.22 6.23
N LEU A 239 -0.30 8.11 6.91
CA LEU A 239 0.03 6.73 6.49
C LEU A 239 -0.74 6.26 5.25
N SER A 240 -1.97 6.74 5.03
CA SER A 240 -2.78 6.32 3.88
C SER A 240 -2.28 6.94 2.58
N LEU A 241 -1.94 8.23 2.58
CA LEU A 241 -1.43 8.94 1.41
C LEU A 241 -0.02 8.47 1.01
N THR A 242 0.84 8.15 1.97
CA THR A 242 2.20 7.66 1.72
C THR A 242 2.21 6.23 1.16
N LEU A 243 1.35 5.34 1.67
CA LEU A 243 1.14 4.01 1.08
C LEU A 243 0.56 4.11 -0.34
N LEU A 244 -0.40 5.01 -0.57
CA LEU A 244 -1.02 5.18 -1.88
C LEU A 244 -0.04 5.77 -2.92
N THR A 245 0.81 6.72 -2.52
CA THR A 245 1.89 7.26 -3.38
C THR A 245 2.97 6.22 -3.63
N SER A 246 3.35 5.40 -2.65
CA SER A 246 4.30 4.30 -2.85
C SER A 246 3.77 3.23 -3.82
N ILE A 247 2.48 2.90 -3.76
CA ILE A 247 1.83 1.96 -4.69
C ILE A 247 1.76 2.57 -6.10
N TYR A 248 1.41 3.86 -6.21
CA TYR A 248 1.35 4.56 -7.49
C TYR A 248 2.73 4.68 -8.17
N CYS A 249 3.79 5.01 -7.41
CA CYS A 249 5.15 5.06 -7.93
C CYS A 249 5.65 3.69 -8.40
N LEU A 250 5.32 2.61 -7.67
CA LEU A 250 5.69 1.25 -8.06
C LEU A 250 4.94 0.77 -9.31
N HIS A 251 3.68 1.20 -9.47
CA HIS A 251 2.88 0.91 -10.66
C HIS A 251 3.35 1.72 -11.88
N ALA A 252 3.71 2.99 -11.70
CA ALA A 252 4.24 3.85 -12.75
C ALA A 252 5.57 3.37 -13.34
N THR A 253 6.45 2.78 -12.51
CA THR A 253 7.68 2.12 -12.98
C THR A 253 7.43 0.84 -13.77
N ARG A 254 6.24 0.22 -13.66
CA ARG A 254 5.88 -1.02 -14.38
C ARG A 254 5.18 -0.75 -15.71
N SER A 255 4.56 0.42 -15.90
CA SER A 255 3.83 0.79 -17.12
C SER A 255 4.68 1.50 -18.20
N GLY A 256 5.96 1.72 -17.97
CA GLY A 256 6.88 2.37 -18.90
C GLY A 256 7.57 1.43 -19.90
N HIS A 257 6.82 0.59 -20.63
CA HIS A 257 7.37 -0.13 -21.78
C HIS A 257 6.40 -0.14 -22.96
N PRO A 258 6.68 0.58 -24.07
CA PRO A 258 5.85 0.53 -25.26
C PRO A 258 6.25 -0.72 -26.07
N ARG A 259 5.31 -1.63 -26.30
CA ARG A 259 5.42 -2.59 -27.40
C ARG A 259 4.36 -2.24 -28.43
N GLY A 260 4.77 -1.40 -29.37
CA GLY A 260 4.29 -1.52 -30.74
C GLY A 260 5.27 -2.40 -31.51
N LEU A 261 4.76 -3.42 -32.20
CA LEU A 261 5.14 -3.74 -33.57
C LEU A 261 4.25 -4.88 -34.09
N ASP A 262 3.65 -4.58 -35.22
CA ASP A 262 2.70 -5.33 -36.03
C ASP A 262 3.10 -6.75 -36.38
N ARG A 263 2.09 -7.59 -36.60
CA ARG A 263 2.07 -8.50 -37.75
C ARG A 263 0.62 -8.77 -38.18
N ASP A 264 0.23 -8.11 -39.26
CA ASP A 264 -0.87 -8.46 -40.13
C ASP A 264 -0.63 -9.80 -40.83
N GLN A 265 -1.69 -10.63 -40.94
CA GLN A 265 -2.21 -11.34 -42.13
C GLN A 265 -3.14 -12.46 -41.65
N GLU A 266 -4.46 -12.30 -41.79
CA GLU A 266 -5.30 -12.64 -42.95
C GLU A 266 -5.99 -14.01 -42.76
N GLY A 267 -7.31 -14.06 -42.97
CA GLY A 267 -8.02 -15.31 -43.18
C GLY A 267 -9.40 -15.38 -42.56
N MET A 268 -10.39 -14.78 -43.23
CA MET A 268 -11.82 -15.09 -43.08
C MET A 268 -12.10 -16.59 -43.27
N CYS A 269 -12.82 -17.19 -42.32
CA CYS A 269 -13.85 -18.24 -42.41
C CYS A 269 -13.87 -19.10 -41.14
#